data_AF-A0A2A4XBW8-F1
#
_entry.id   AF-A0A2A4XBW8-F1
#
_cell.length_a   1.000
_cell.length_b   1.000
_cell.length_c   1.000
_cell.angle_alpha   90.00
_cell.angle_beta   90.00
_cell.angle_gamma   90.00
#
_symmetry.space_group_name_H-M   'P 1'
#
loop_
_entity.id
_entity.type
_entity.pdbx_description
1 polymer ?
#
loop_
_entity_poly.entity_id
_entity_poly.type
_entity_poly.pdbx_seq_one_letter_code
_entity_poly.pdbx_strand_id
1 'polypeptide(L)'
;MICIRRLLFVLSLLSPFPVVAQSNFDVFEASISEIQKALGQGQINSVQLTQQYLDRIQAYDKQGPKLNSIVRINPEALAQAQALDAERELTGSRGPLHGVPIVIKDNYNTDHMPTTGGSVALASFIPSENAAQVDKLLQAGAIILAKTNLHEYAYGITSIGSLVGQTRNPYDPRRVPGGSSGGTGAAAAASFAAAAFGSDTCGSIRIPSAFNNLIGLRPSKGLSSIYGILPLSHTQDVAGPLARSAEDLAIILDIVSGYDYRDEATEIMRTTAAPAFVDRLYSANLGNLRIGKLQQYFEGSDGAVSSAIEDALDWYEQQGAEIVDVEIADMADLVRRSGLIGHEFKTDINQYLATFSMDESLNLNFIVSQGLYHEAVDGVLSRSNASEFDEQAYRSAMAVRSQLRAAIETVMAEQNLDAIAYPTIKRTQVFTGDSQPGSNCSLSANSGLPALSMPVGFTSNGLPVGLELLGGFLQDAELLAIAQPYESTMSSRRAPSTTPALESGLAPAPQRFELLFSRALLRVEASFEFDAVTNLFEFQVNKEQTQGQAITAVTLVVDSDGDGNLTEPVVLNLLPPDVIAATGSHFMSAEFREAVEQGRLYLKVFGDSLPSAGAVQLLE
;
A
#
# COMPACT_ATOMS: atom_id res chain seq x y z
N MET A 1 -7.67 74.44 46.04
CA MET A 1 -7.09 74.18 44.70
C MET A 1 -7.17 72.69 44.44
N ILE A 2 -7.86 72.33 43.37
CA ILE A 2 -8.31 70.99 42.99
C ILE A 2 -7.12 70.20 42.44
N CYS A 3 -6.91 68.96 42.90
CA CYS A 3 -5.91 68.04 42.35
C CYS A 3 -6.65 66.79 41.83
N ILE A 4 -6.83 66.71 40.51
CA ILE A 4 -7.48 65.59 39.82
C ILE A 4 -6.41 64.53 39.51
N ARG A 5 -6.52 63.35 40.13
CA ARG A 5 -5.82 62.12 39.70
C ARG A 5 -6.63 61.48 38.56
N ARG A 6 -6.03 61.37 37.37
CA ARG A 6 -6.56 60.56 36.26
C ARG A 6 -6.18 59.09 36.48
N LEU A 7 -7.21 58.24 36.61
CA LEU A 7 -7.08 56.78 36.50
C LEU A 7 -7.19 56.42 35.01
N LEU A 8 -6.16 55.79 34.44
CA LEU A 8 -6.19 55.20 33.10
C LEU A 8 -6.68 53.75 33.22
N PHE A 9 -7.89 53.48 32.71
CA PHE A 9 -8.39 52.13 32.49
C PHE A 9 -7.84 51.62 31.15
N VAL A 10 -7.01 50.58 31.18
CA VAL A 10 -6.59 49.84 29.99
C VAL A 10 -7.65 48.76 29.74
N LEU A 11 -8.47 48.94 28.71
CA LEU A 11 -9.33 47.87 28.18
C LEU A 11 -8.45 46.90 27.38
N SER A 12 -8.15 45.73 27.96
CA SER A 12 -7.62 44.59 27.21
C SER A 12 -8.74 43.96 26.39
N LEU A 13 -8.77 44.26 25.09
CA LEU A 13 -9.59 43.54 24.11
C LEU A 13 -9.01 42.13 23.94
N LEU A 14 -9.59 41.15 24.64
CA LEU A 14 -9.41 39.74 24.35
C LEU A 14 -10.12 39.44 23.02
N SER A 15 -9.35 39.31 21.94
CA SER A 15 -9.87 38.74 20.69
C SER A 15 -10.26 37.29 20.95
N PRO A 16 -11.50 36.86 20.63
CA PRO A 16 -11.84 35.45 20.69
C PRO A 16 -10.99 34.72 19.65
N PHE A 17 -10.22 33.72 20.09
CA PHE A 17 -9.66 32.73 19.17
C PHE A 17 -10.84 32.12 18.39
N PRO A 18 -10.81 32.07 17.05
CA PRO A 18 -11.84 31.36 16.30
C PRO A 18 -11.80 29.91 16.77
N VAL A 19 -12.91 29.48 17.38
CA VAL A 19 -13.20 28.06 17.54
C VAL A 19 -13.25 27.51 16.12
N VAL A 20 -12.21 26.78 15.71
CA VAL A 20 -12.24 26.04 14.45
C VAL A 20 -13.36 25.02 14.62
N ALA A 21 -14.49 25.28 13.96
CA ALA A 21 -15.56 24.30 13.89
C ALA A 21 -14.96 23.01 13.31
N GLN A 22 -15.14 21.90 14.01
CA GLN A 22 -14.72 20.59 13.54
C GLN A 22 -15.40 20.33 12.19
N SER A 23 -14.61 20.09 11.13
CA SER A 23 -15.18 19.80 9.81
C SER A 23 -15.97 18.49 9.88
N ASN A 24 -17.15 18.45 9.27
CA ASN A 24 -17.95 17.22 9.16
C ASN A 24 -17.45 16.26 8.07
N PHE A 25 -16.31 16.56 7.44
CA PHE A 25 -15.66 15.72 6.43
C PHE A 25 -14.52 14.93 7.05
N ASP A 26 -14.44 13.63 6.73
CA ASP A 26 -13.36 12.71 7.12
C ASP A 26 -12.61 12.26 5.85
N VAL A 27 -11.28 12.31 5.89
CA VAL A 27 -10.40 11.85 4.81
C VAL A 27 -10.34 10.33 4.65
N PHE A 28 -10.79 9.57 5.64
CA PHE A 28 -10.74 8.10 5.60
C PHE A 28 -11.53 7.54 4.41
N GLU A 29 -10.83 6.84 3.52
CA GLU A 29 -11.36 6.25 2.28
C GLU A 29 -12.00 7.24 1.28
N ALA A 30 -11.90 8.56 1.51
CA ALA A 30 -12.42 9.56 0.60
C ALA A 30 -11.67 9.55 -0.75
N SER A 31 -12.43 9.65 -1.85
CA SER A 31 -11.88 9.77 -3.21
C SER A 31 -11.41 11.20 -3.51
N ILE A 32 -10.58 11.38 -4.55
CA ILE A 32 -10.15 12.70 -5.02
C ILE A 32 -11.36 13.55 -5.40
N SER A 33 -12.36 12.96 -6.06
CA SER A 33 -13.60 13.63 -6.45
C SER A 33 -14.43 14.09 -5.26
N GLU A 34 -14.54 13.27 -4.20
CA GLU A 34 -15.22 13.64 -2.96
C GLU A 34 -14.49 14.75 -2.22
N ILE A 35 -13.16 14.68 -2.15
CA ILE A 35 -12.30 15.71 -1.55
C ILE A 35 -12.49 17.04 -2.29
N GLN A 36 -12.41 17.05 -3.64
CA GLN A 36 -12.61 18.29 -4.41
C GLN A 36 -14.01 18.88 -4.24
N LYS A 37 -15.03 18.03 -4.17
CA LYS A 37 -16.40 18.48 -3.88
C LYS A 37 -16.50 19.13 -2.50
N ALA A 38 -15.90 18.53 -1.47
CA ALA A 38 -15.90 19.08 -0.12
C ALA A 38 -15.14 20.41 -0.04
N LEU A 39 -13.98 20.52 -0.69
CA LEU A 39 -13.21 21.78 -0.82
C LEU A 39 -14.01 22.85 -1.55
N GLY A 40 -14.65 22.51 -2.68
CA GLY A 40 -15.46 23.44 -3.46
C GLY A 40 -16.73 23.93 -2.75
N GLN A 41 -17.24 23.14 -1.80
CA GLN A 41 -18.42 23.48 -0.98
C GLN A 41 -18.05 24.16 0.35
N GLY A 42 -16.75 24.33 0.64
CA GLY A 42 -16.29 24.91 1.91
C GLY A 42 -16.58 24.04 3.14
N GLN A 43 -16.80 22.73 2.96
CA GLN A 43 -17.00 21.77 4.07
C GLN A 43 -15.68 21.50 4.80
N ILE A 44 -14.57 21.63 4.08
CA ILE A 44 -13.20 21.52 4.55
C ILE A 44 -12.34 22.45 3.67
N ASN A 45 -11.19 22.88 4.17
CA ASN A 45 -10.15 23.54 3.38
C ASN A 45 -8.88 22.67 3.30
N SER A 46 -7.94 23.02 2.44
CA SER A 46 -6.72 22.24 2.22
C SER A 46 -5.83 22.15 3.46
N VAL A 47 -5.80 23.18 4.32
CA VAL A 47 -5.08 23.14 5.60
C VAL A 47 -5.67 22.07 6.53
N GLN A 48 -6.99 22.05 6.70
CA GLN A 48 -7.69 21.05 7.51
C GLN A 48 -7.53 19.64 6.93
N LEU A 49 -7.67 19.50 5.61
CA LEU A 49 -7.47 18.24 4.90
C LEU A 49 -6.06 17.70 5.12
N THR A 50 -5.04 18.56 4.98
CA THR A 50 -3.63 18.22 5.23
C THR A 50 -3.42 17.80 6.68
N GLN A 51 -4.00 18.52 7.63
CA GLN A 51 -3.90 18.19 9.05
C GLN A 51 -4.51 16.81 9.37
N GLN A 52 -5.68 16.47 8.82
CA GLN A 52 -6.29 15.16 9.04
C GLN A 52 -5.39 14.01 8.56
N TYR A 53 -4.73 14.15 7.41
CA TYR A 53 -3.77 13.14 6.95
C TYR A 53 -2.51 13.06 7.84
N LEU A 54 -1.99 14.19 8.32
CA LEU A 54 -0.89 14.21 9.28
C LEU A 54 -1.25 13.51 10.60
N ASP A 55 -2.47 13.74 11.10
CA ASP A 55 -2.99 13.09 12.31
C ASP A 55 -3.07 11.57 12.12
N ARG A 56 -3.52 11.10 10.95
CA ARG A 56 -3.53 9.66 10.60
C ARG A 56 -2.13 9.06 10.55
N ILE A 57 -1.17 9.75 9.94
CA ILE A 57 0.24 9.31 9.92
C ILE A 57 0.77 9.20 11.35
N GLN A 58 0.53 10.19 12.19
CA GLN A 58 0.98 10.17 13.58
C GLN A 58 0.37 9.00 14.36
N ALA A 59 -0.94 8.79 14.22
CA ALA A 59 -1.69 7.76 14.92
C ALA A 59 -1.29 6.33 14.51
N TYR A 60 -1.03 6.09 13.23
CA TYR A 60 -0.89 4.74 12.70
C TYR A 60 0.50 4.38 12.15
N ASP A 61 1.22 5.33 11.56
CA ASP A 61 2.57 5.09 11.05
C ASP A 61 3.62 5.07 12.17
N LYS A 62 3.49 6.02 13.12
CA LYS A 62 4.49 6.27 14.18
C LYS A 62 4.09 5.67 15.53
N GLN A 63 2.79 5.63 15.82
CA GLN A 63 2.21 4.98 17.00
C GLN A 63 1.50 3.70 16.55
N GLY A 64 0.34 3.35 17.10
CA GLY A 64 -0.54 2.27 16.62
C GLY A 64 0.17 1.01 16.10
N PRO A 65 -0.14 0.50 14.88
CA PRO A 65 0.51 -0.68 14.30
C PRO A 65 1.98 -0.45 13.90
N LYS A 66 2.46 0.80 13.96
CA LYS A 66 3.81 1.24 13.60
C LYS A 66 4.16 0.82 12.17
N LEU A 67 3.33 1.22 11.21
CA LEU A 67 3.50 0.80 9.81
C LEU A 67 4.87 1.16 9.24
N ASN A 68 5.48 2.26 9.72
CA ASN A 68 6.80 2.72 9.30
C ASN A 68 6.95 2.84 7.76
N SER A 69 5.87 3.33 7.16
CA SER A 69 5.68 3.57 5.73
C SER A 69 6.12 4.98 5.31
N ILE A 70 6.32 5.92 6.24
CA ILE A 70 6.75 7.30 5.95
C ILE A 70 8.20 7.52 6.38
N VAL A 71 9.07 7.87 5.42
CA VAL A 71 10.47 8.28 5.69
C VAL A 71 10.52 9.67 6.30
N ARG A 72 9.80 10.63 5.70
CA ARG A 72 9.78 12.03 6.16
C ARG A 72 8.49 12.73 5.73
N ILE A 73 8.02 13.63 6.58
CA ILE A 73 6.94 14.59 6.28
C ILE A 73 7.55 15.83 5.64
N ASN A 74 6.85 16.43 4.68
CA ASN A 74 7.18 17.74 4.14
C ASN A 74 6.91 18.83 5.19
N PRO A 75 7.94 19.52 5.70
CA PRO A 75 7.75 20.57 6.71
C PRO A 75 6.95 21.76 6.19
N GLU A 76 6.82 21.93 4.87
CA GLU A 76 6.09 23.03 4.24
C GLU A 76 4.65 22.67 3.87
N ALA A 77 4.20 21.43 4.09
CA ALA A 77 2.90 20.95 3.59
C ALA A 77 1.72 21.83 4.02
N LEU A 78 1.65 22.25 5.28
CA LEU A 78 0.57 23.12 5.79
C LEU A 78 0.64 24.54 5.21
N ALA A 79 1.85 25.06 4.99
CA ALA A 79 2.04 26.37 4.37
C ALA A 79 1.64 26.36 2.88
N GLN A 80 2.00 25.28 2.16
CA GLN A 80 1.56 25.04 0.79
C GLN A 80 0.04 24.89 0.71
N ALA A 81 -0.57 24.17 1.65
CA ALA A 81 -2.01 24.03 1.76
C ALA A 81 -2.71 25.38 1.93
N GLN A 82 -2.20 26.24 2.82
CA GLN A 82 -2.73 27.58 3.04
C GLN A 82 -2.63 28.46 1.79
N ALA A 83 -1.53 28.36 1.03
CA ALA A 83 -1.38 29.08 -0.22
C ALA A 83 -2.39 28.62 -1.30
N LEU A 84 -2.64 27.32 -1.39
CA LEU A 84 -3.62 26.74 -2.32
C LEU A 84 -5.07 27.07 -1.95
N ASP A 85 -5.38 27.18 -0.65
CA ASP A 85 -6.67 27.70 -0.18
C ASP A 85 -6.88 29.16 -0.64
N ALA A 86 -5.88 30.03 -0.43
CA ALA A 86 -5.94 31.42 -0.86
C ALA A 86 -6.06 31.55 -2.39
N GLU A 87 -5.36 30.70 -3.14
CA GLU A 87 -5.49 30.66 -4.60
C GLU A 87 -6.88 30.20 -5.04
N ARG A 88 -7.46 29.18 -4.38
CA ARG A 88 -8.82 28.72 -4.68
C ARG A 88 -9.84 29.85 -4.52
N GLU A 89 -9.69 30.66 -3.48
CA GLU A 89 -10.55 31.83 -3.25
C GLU A 89 -10.36 32.92 -4.31
N LEU A 90 -9.11 33.14 -4.77
CA LEU A 90 -8.78 34.23 -5.69
C LEU A 90 -9.07 33.89 -7.17
N THR A 91 -8.65 32.71 -7.63
CA THR A 91 -8.66 32.31 -9.04
C THR A 91 -9.44 31.04 -9.33
N GLY A 92 -9.91 30.33 -8.29
CA GLY A 92 -10.54 29.02 -8.43
C GLY A 92 -9.53 27.86 -8.43
N SER A 93 -10.05 26.64 -8.60
CA SER A 93 -9.26 25.41 -8.61
C SER A 93 -8.45 25.26 -9.91
N ARG A 94 -7.20 24.79 -9.80
CA ARG A 94 -6.36 24.35 -10.93
C ARG A 94 -6.84 23.06 -11.59
N GLY A 95 -7.71 22.29 -10.91
CA GLY A 95 -8.17 20.99 -11.38
C GLY A 95 -8.38 19.98 -10.24
N PRO A 96 -8.41 18.67 -10.55
CA PRO A 96 -8.74 17.63 -9.58
C PRO A 96 -7.78 17.52 -8.38
N LEU A 97 -6.53 17.94 -8.52
CA LEU A 97 -5.54 17.86 -7.44
C LEU A 97 -5.32 19.16 -6.68
N HIS A 98 -6.04 20.24 -6.99
CA HIS A 98 -5.82 21.53 -6.34
C HIS A 98 -6.06 21.44 -4.83
N GLY A 99 -5.00 21.60 -4.04
CA GLY A 99 -5.06 21.53 -2.59
C GLY A 99 -5.20 20.12 -2.03
N VAL A 100 -4.88 19.08 -2.81
CA VAL A 100 -5.00 17.65 -2.42
C VAL A 100 -3.64 17.09 -1.98
N PRO A 101 -3.52 16.57 -0.76
CA PRO A 101 -2.31 15.90 -0.28
C PRO A 101 -2.06 14.55 -0.95
N ILE A 102 -0.84 14.35 -1.42
CA ILE A 102 -0.34 13.11 -2.02
C ILE A 102 0.99 12.71 -1.39
N VAL A 103 1.31 11.41 -1.41
CA VAL A 103 2.63 10.91 -0.97
C VAL A 103 3.40 10.32 -2.15
N ILE A 104 4.72 10.48 -2.13
CA ILE A 104 5.60 10.00 -3.21
C ILE A 104 6.67 9.09 -2.61
N LYS A 105 7.05 8.03 -3.33
CA LYS A 105 8.14 7.16 -2.93
C LYS A 105 9.45 7.94 -2.76
N ASP A 106 10.26 7.55 -1.78
CA ASP A 106 11.53 8.22 -1.47
C ASP A 106 12.66 7.97 -2.50
N ASN A 107 12.29 7.60 -3.72
CA ASN A 107 13.16 7.62 -4.89
C ASN A 107 12.75 8.69 -5.92
N TYR A 108 11.69 9.45 -5.69
CA TYR A 108 11.34 10.62 -6.50
C TYR A 108 12.14 11.82 -6.02
N ASN A 109 12.73 12.61 -6.90
CA ASN A 109 13.41 13.84 -6.50
C ASN A 109 12.44 14.91 -6.02
N THR A 110 12.85 15.61 -4.98
CA THR A 110 12.27 16.86 -4.49
C THR A 110 13.42 17.81 -4.16
N ASP A 111 13.38 19.04 -4.66
CA ASP A 111 14.44 20.04 -4.44
C ASP A 111 14.53 20.59 -2.99
N HIS A 112 13.50 20.36 -2.19
CA HIS A 112 13.36 20.86 -0.81
C HIS A 112 13.37 19.74 0.25
N MET A 113 13.36 18.47 -0.16
CA MET A 113 13.43 17.32 0.75
C MET A 113 14.39 16.26 0.21
N PRO A 114 15.15 15.56 1.08
CA PRO A 114 16.03 14.49 0.64
C PRO A 114 15.31 13.37 -0.12
N THR A 115 16.02 12.75 -1.07
CA THR A 115 15.59 11.56 -1.82
C THR A 115 16.56 10.42 -1.57
N THR A 116 16.26 9.53 -0.63
CA THR A 116 17.32 8.67 -0.06
C THR A 116 17.38 7.28 -0.65
N GLY A 117 16.39 6.88 -1.44
CA GLY A 117 16.26 5.48 -1.88
C GLY A 117 16.11 4.50 -0.72
N GLY A 118 15.74 4.98 0.48
CA GLY A 118 15.67 4.20 1.72
C GLY A 118 17.02 3.97 2.39
N SER A 119 18.09 4.63 1.93
CA SER A 119 19.47 4.37 2.36
C SER A 119 20.04 5.45 3.27
N VAL A 120 20.78 5.02 4.28
CA VAL A 120 21.54 5.92 5.17
C VAL A 120 22.63 6.69 4.40
N ALA A 121 23.18 6.13 3.32
CA ALA A 121 24.17 6.81 2.48
C ALA A 121 23.65 8.13 1.89
N LEU A 122 22.35 8.21 1.64
CA LEU A 122 21.68 9.33 1.00
C LEU A 122 20.78 10.11 1.99
N ALA A 123 20.94 9.91 3.30
CA ALA A 123 20.06 10.49 4.33
C ALA A 123 19.93 12.02 4.26
N SER A 124 20.98 12.70 3.76
CA SER A 124 21.07 14.16 3.59
C SER A 124 21.17 14.60 2.13
N PHE A 125 20.98 13.69 1.18
CA PHE A 125 21.07 14.01 -0.25
C PHE A 125 19.79 14.72 -0.70
N ILE A 126 19.90 16.04 -0.92
CA ILE A 126 18.85 16.88 -1.49
C ILE A 126 19.20 17.08 -2.98
N PRO A 127 18.39 16.54 -3.91
CA PRO A 127 18.58 16.73 -5.34
C PRO A 127 18.51 18.20 -5.77
N SER A 128 19.19 18.56 -6.86
CA SER A 128 19.15 19.91 -7.44
C SER A 128 17.81 20.30 -8.09
N GLU A 129 17.00 19.31 -8.49
CA GLU A 129 15.75 19.51 -9.23
C GLU A 129 14.70 18.46 -8.83
N ASN A 130 13.42 18.78 -9.00
CA ASN A 130 12.32 17.84 -8.82
C ASN A 130 12.29 16.76 -9.90
N ALA A 131 11.65 15.63 -9.59
CA ALA A 131 11.28 14.67 -10.62
C ALA A 131 10.22 15.27 -11.55
N ALA A 132 10.23 14.85 -12.83
CA ALA A 132 9.28 15.37 -13.82
C ALA A 132 7.82 15.15 -13.43
N GLN A 133 7.50 14.01 -12.82
CA GLN A 133 6.14 13.76 -12.32
C GLN A 133 5.80 14.63 -11.11
N VAL A 134 6.77 14.94 -10.24
CA VAL A 134 6.57 15.87 -9.11
C VAL A 134 6.25 17.27 -9.63
N ASP A 135 6.94 17.75 -10.66
CA ASP A 135 6.62 19.03 -11.30
C ASP A 135 5.18 19.07 -11.82
N LYS A 136 4.74 18.01 -12.54
CA LYS A 136 3.37 17.92 -13.05
C LYS A 136 2.32 17.92 -11.93
N LEU A 137 2.59 17.24 -10.82
CA LEU A 137 1.70 17.20 -9.66
C LEU A 137 1.59 18.55 -8.95
N LEU A 138 2.72 19.24 -8.75
CA LEU A 138 2.74 20.59 -8.19
C LEU A 138 2.03 21.60 -9.11
N GLN A 139 2.21 21.48 -10.42
CA GLN A 139 1.49 22.29 -11.42
C GLN A 139 -0.02 22.06 -11.36
N ALA A 140 -0.47 20.82 -11.14
CA ALA A 140 -1.88 20.49 -10.91
C ALA A 140 -2.42 20.96 -9.54
N GLY A 141 -1.57 21.55 -8.69
CA GLY A 141 -1.92 22.07 -7.38
C GLY A 141 -1.91 21.02 -6.26
N ALA A 142 -1.28 19.86 -6.47
CA ALA A 142 -1.13 18.85 -5.42
C ALA A 142 -0.16 19.32 -4.32
N ILE A 143 -0.36 18.82 -3.10
CA ILE A 143 0.55 19.03 -1.98
C ILE A 143 1.36 17.75 -1.79
N ILE A 144 2.69 17.81 -1.95
CA ILE A 144 3.55 16.67 -1.62
C ILE A 144 3.64 16.59 -0.09
N LEU A 145 2.88 15.68 0.51
CA LEU A 145 2.74 15.56 1.95
C LEU A 145 3.96 14.92 2.60
N ALA A 146 4.47 13.85 1.99
CA ALA A 146 5.51 13.02 2.60
C ALA A 146 6.25 12.16 1.56
N LYS A 147 7.42 11.68 1.96
CA LYS A 147 8.18 10.64 1.25
C LYS A 147 7.90 9.28 1.89
N THR A 148 7.51 8.29 1.10
CA THR A 148 7.23 6.94 1.60
C THR A 148 8.45 6.03 1.53
N ASN A 149 8.51 5.10 2.48
CA ASN A 149 9.56 4.10 2.58
C ASN A 149 9.49 3.10 1.41
N LEU A 150 10.61 2.45 1.15
CA LEU A 150 10.78 1.50 0.07
C LEU A 150 11.77 0.40 0.47
N HIS A 151 11.81 -0.67 -0.33
CA HIS A 151 12.96 -1.57 -0.26
C HIS A 151 14.17 -0.82 -0.80
N GLU A 152 15.27 -0.84 -0.04
CA GLU A 152 16.44 0.01 -0.30
C GLU A 152 16.93 -0.11 -1.75
N TYR A 153 17.16 1.05 -2.39
CA TYR A 153 17.53 1.18 -3.82
C TYR A 153 16.56 0.50 -4.79
N ALA A 154 15.30 0.32 -4.38
CA ALA A 154 14.26 -0.36 -5.14
C ALA A 154 14.53 -1.85 -5.48
N TYR A 155 15.52 -2.50 -4.84
CA TYR A 155 16.03 -3.81 -5.26
C TYR A 155 15.18 -5.03 -4.89
N GLY A 156 14.26 -4.90 -3.94
CA GLY A 156 13.53 -6.03 -3.38
C GLY A 156 12.07 -5.75 -3.12
N ILE A 157 11.35 -6.79 -2.72
CA ILE A 157 9.87 -6.77 -2.65
C ILE A 157 9.33 -6.94 -1.23
N THR A 158 10.14 -6.66 -0.21
CA THR A 158 9.74 -6.74 1.21
C THR A 158 9.73 -5.40 1.94
N SER A 159 10.26 -4.33 1.31
CA SER A 159 10.31 -2.97 1.86
C SER A 159 11.02 -2.80 3.21
N ILE A 160 12.30 -3.18 3.21
CA ILE A 160 13.28 -2.98 4.29
C ILE A 160 14.42 -2.11 3.75
N GLY A 161 14.98 -1.24 4.59
CA GLY A 161 16.16 -0.44 4.26
C GLY A 161 16.87 0.12 5.48
N SER A 162 18.10 0.58 5.27
CA SER A 162 19.00 1.02 6.34
C SER A 162 18.57 2.31 7.03
N LEU A 163 17.80 3.18 6.37
CA LEU A 163 17.47 4.50 6.92
C LEU A 163 16.39 4.45 8.01
N VAL A 164 15.26 3.81 7.73
CA VAL A 164 14.11 3.77 8.67
C VAL A 164 13.70 2.35 9.05
N GLY A 165 14.27 1.32 8.43
CA GLY A 165 13.93 -0.08 8.71
C GLY A 165 12.70 -0.58 7.96
N GLN A 166 12.04 -1.58 8.55
CA GLN A 166 10.97 -2.36 7.91
C GLN A 166 9.65 -1.59 7.83
N THR A 167 9.03 -1.55 6.65
CA THR A 167 7.60 -1.19 6.52
C THR A 167 6.72 -2.41 6.82
N ARG A 168 5.57 -2.23 7.47
CA ARG A 168 4.61 -3.31 7.77
C ARG A 168 3.34 -3.21 6.93
N ASN A 169 2.69 -4.34 6.69
CA ASN A 169 1.42 -4.41 5.98
C ASN A 169 0.25 -3.96 6.91
N PRO A 170 -0.64 -3.03 6.50
CA PRO A 170 -1.75 -2.59 7.33
C PRO A 170 -2.87 -3.64 7.50
N TYR A 171 -2.94 -4.69 6.67
CA TYR A 171 -3.89 -5.80 6.86
C TYR A 171 -3.39 -6.82 7.90
N ASP A 172 -2.08 -6.98 8.04
CA ASP A 172 -1.44 -7.76 9.10
C ASP A 172 -0.05 -7.15 9.41
N PRO A 173 0.10 -6.35 10.48
CA PRO A 173 1.36 -5.66 10.80
C PRO A 173 2.55 -6.57 11.07
N ARG A 174 2.37 -7.90 11.13
CA ARG A 174 3.46 -8.87 11.24
C ARG A 174 4.09 -9.20 9.88
N ARG A 175 3.44 -8.83 8.77
CA ARG A 175 3.80 -9.23 7.41
C ARG A 175 4.37 -8.10 6.56
N VAL A 176 5.02 -8.48 5.47
CA VAL A 176 5.58 -7.54 4.50
C VAL A 176 4.46 -6.89 3.66
N PRO A 177 4.59 -5.59 3.30
CA PRO A 177 3.62 -4.87 2.46
C PRO A 177 3.89 -5.06 0.96
N GLY A 178 4.84 -5.93 0.60
CA GLY A 178 5.32 -6.04 -0.77
C GLY A 178 6.44 -5.03 -1.02
N GLY A 179 6.81 -4.84 -2.28
CA GLY A 179 7.81 -3.84 -2.60
C GLY A 179 8.22 -3.82 -4.06
N SER A 180 9.13 -2.93 -4.44
CA SER A 180 9.85 -2.01 -3.53
C SER A 180 9.02 -0.83 -3.04
N SER A 181 7.87 -0.49 -3.65
CA SER A 181 7.01 0.62 -3.19
C SER A 181 6.07 0.21 -2.03
N GLY A 182 6.54 -0.61 -1.08
CA GLY A 182 5.68 -1.12 -0.01
C GLY A 182 5.25 -0.05 0.99
N GLY A 183 6.09 0.96 1.28
CA GLY A 183 5.67 2.13 2.05
C GLY A 183 4.60 2.94 1.33
N THR A 184 4.71 3.09 0.00
CA THR A 184 3.66 3.71 -0.82
C THR A 184 2.35 2.94 -0.73
N GLY A 185 2.38 1.60 -0.88
CA GLY A 185 1.20 0.75 -0.77
C GLY A 185 0.56 0.80 0.62
N ALA A 186 1.36 0.68 1.69
CA ALA A 186 0.87 0.77 3.06
C ALA A 186 0.24 2.14 3.37
N ALA A 187 0.89 3.23 2.94
CA ALA A 187 0.39 4.59 3.15
C ALA A 187 -0.93 4.87 2.41
N ALA A 188 -1.05 4.43 1.16
CA ALA A 188 -2.29 4.57 0.38
C ALA A 188 -3.44 3.76 1.00
N ALA A 189 -3.17 2.52 1.39
CA ALA A 189 -4.19 1.64 1.99
C ALA A 189 -4.64 2.11 3.37
N ALA A 190 -3.75 2.72 4.16
CA ALA A 190 -4.05 3.32 5.46
C ALA A 190 -4.64 4.74 5.37
N SER A 191 -4.97 5.23 4.17
CA SER A 191 -5.50 6.60 3.96
C SER A 191 -4.59 7.68 4.57
N PHE A 192 -3.26 7.61 4.34
CA PHE A 192 -2.31 8.65 4.75
C PHE A 192 -2.21 9.81 3.75
N ALA A 193 -2.83 9.66 2.58
CA ALA A 193 -3.02 10.71 1.59
C ALA A 193 -4.14 10.30 0.62
N ALA A 194 -4.60 11.26 -0.17
CA ALA A 194 -5.61 10.99 -1.20
C ALA A 194 -5.08 10.02 -2.26
N ALA A 195 -3.81 10.13 -2.62
CA ALA A 195 -3.15 9.20 -3.53
C ALA A 195 -1.65 9.06 -3.26
N ALA A 196 -1.05 8.05 -3.87
CA ALA A 196 0.34 7.69 -3.65
C ALA A 196 1.07 7.32 -4.95
N PHE A 197 2.37 7.60 -5.00
CA PHE A 197 3.22 7.34 -6.17
C PHE A 197 4.35 6.37 -5.86
N GLY A 198 4.49 5.36 -6.71
CA GLY A 198 5.54 4.33 -6.63
C GLY A 198 6.34 4.25 -7.92
N SER A 199 7.33 3.37 -7.96
CA SER A 199 8.07 3.06 -9.20
C SER A 199 8.11 1.55 -9.40
N ASP A 200 8.24 1.11 -10.64
CA ASP A 200 8.24 -0.30 -11.04
C ASP A 200 9.37 -0.60 -12.02
N THR A 201 10.33 -1.42 -11.57
CA THR A 201 11.33 -2.05 -12.45
C THR A 201 10.98 -3.51 -12.71
N CYS A 202 10.52 -4.19 -11.65
CA CYS A 202 9.96 -5.53 -11.67
C CYS A 202 9.01 -5.69 -10.49
N GLY A 203 7.75 -5.28 -10.67
CA GLY A 203 6.64 -5.56 -9.76
C GLY A 203 6.47 -4.53 -8.64
N SER A 204 7.29 -3.49 -8.63
CA SER A 204 7.35 -2.55 -7.51
C SER A 204 6.18 -1.57 -7.42
N ILE A 205 5.27 -1.50 -8.40
CA ILE A 205 3.93 -0.91 -8.24
C ILE A 205 2.90 -2.01 -7.98
N ARG A 206 2.95 -3.09 -8.76
CA ARG A 206 1.92 -4.13 -8.82
C ARG A 206 1.88 -5.01 -7.56
N ILE A 207 3.02 -5.46 -7.05
CA ILE A 207 3.10 -6.31 -5.85
C ILE A 207 2.62 -5.56 -4.61
N PRO A 208 3.08 -4.31 -4.32
CA PRO A 208 2.47 -3.51 -3.25
C PRO A 208 0.96 -3.29 -3.45
N SER A 209 0.48 -3.08 -4.68
CA SER A 209 -0.96 -2.96 -4.91
C SER A 209 -1.73 -4.22 -4.52
N ALA A 210 -1.28 -5.39 -5.00
CA ALA A 210 -1.87 -6.67 -4.63
C ALA A 210 -1.83 -6.93 -3.12
N PHE A 211 -0.73 -6.58 -2.46
CA PHE A 211 -0.54 -6.87 -1.04
C PHE A 211 -1.28 -5.92 -0.09
N ASN A 212 -1.66 -4.73 -0.57
CA ASN A 212 -2.33 -3.70 0.22
C ASN A 212 -3.75 -3.37 -0.32
N ASN A 213 -4.34 -4.26 -1.14
CA ASN A 213 -5.71 -4.14 -1.66
C ASN A 213 -5.95 -2.80 -2.38
N LEU A 214 -5.02 -2.44 -3.27
CA LEU A 214 -5.06 -1.24 -4.09
C LEU A 214 -5.10 -1.62 -5.57
N ILE A 215 -5.51 -0.68 -6.41
CA ILE A 215 -5.29 -0.74 -7.84
C ILE A 215 -3.95 -0.03 -8.17
N GLY A 216 -3.15 -0.61 -9.06
CA GLY A 216 -1.89 -0.01 -9.48
C GLY A 216 -1.53 -0.38 -10.91
N LEU A 217 -1.13 0.63 -11.68
CA LEU A 217 -0.74 0.47 -13.07
C LEU A 217 0.77 0.65 -13.21
N ARG A 218 1.44 -0.38 -13.73
CA ARG A 218 2.74 -0.27 -14.37
C ARG A 218 2.48 0.23 -15.80
N PRO A 219 2.78 1.49 -16.13
CA PRO A 219 2.49 1.99 -17.47
C PRO A 219 3.41 1.38 -18.52
N SER A 220 3.00 1.50 -19.78
CA SER A 220 3.86 1.26 -20.95
C SER A 220 5.16 2.04 -20.82
N LYS A 221 6.29 1.43 -21.18
CA LYS A 221 7.56 2.15 -21.19
C LYS A 221 7.48 3.34 -22.13
N GLY A 222 7.73 4.53 -21.60
CA GLY A 222 7.67 5.80 -22.34
C GLY A 222 6.36 6.58 -22.20
N LEU A 223 5.32 6.03 -21.56
CA LEU A 223 4.06 6.76 -21.37
C LEU A 223 4.22 7.98 -20.44
N SER A 224 5.08 7.87 -19.43
CA SER A 224 5.35 8.92 -18.44
C SER A 224 6.84 8.96 -18.12
N SER A 225 7.37 10.17 -17.91
CA SER A 225 8.79 10.40 -17.60
C SER A 225 9.24 9.73 -16.30
N ILE A 226 10.44 9.18 -16.32
CA ILE A 226 11.19 8.75 -15.12
C ILE A 226 12.34 9.71 -14.75
N TYR A 227 12.42 10.89 -15.39
CA TYR A 227 13.44 11.88 -15.06
C TYR A 227 13.35 12.32 -13.59
N GLY A 228 14.50 12.34 -12.92
CA GLY A 228 14.62 12.66 -11.51
C GLY A 228 14.07 11.57 -10.57
N ILE A 229 14.01 10.32 -11.03
CA ILE A 229 13.72 9.16 -10.17
C ILE A 229 15.01 8.36 -9.99
N LEU A 230 15.39 8.08 -8.75
CA LEU A 230 16.56 7.24 -8.44
C LEU A 230 16.36 5.86 -9.08
N PRO A 231 17.23 5.47 -10.01
CA PRO A 231 16.97 4.37 -10.94
C PRO A 231 17.34 3.01 -10.36
N LEU A 232 16.79 1.97 -10.97
CA LEU A 232 17.29 0.60 -10.88
C LEU A 232 17.73 0.07 -12.26
N SER A 233 17.00 0.40 -13.32
CA SER A 233 17.26 -0.01 -14.71
C SER A 233 16.47 0.90 -15.65
N HIS A 234 17.12 1.86 -16.30
CA HIS A 234 16.46 2.86 -17.14
C HIS A 234 15.62 2.24 -18.26
N THR A 235 15.95 1.05 -18.75
CA THR A 235 15.14 0.36 -19.78
C THR A 235 13.85 -0.25 -19.21
N GLN A 236 13.86 -0.68 -17.94
CA GLN A 236 12.72 -1.31 -17.28
C GLN A 236 11.90 -0.37 -16.39
N ASP A 237 12.52 0.70 -15.92
CA ASP A 237 11.94 1.61 -14.95
C ASP A 237 10.76 2.37 -15.54
N VAL A 238 9.68 2.36 -14.78
CA VAL A 238 8.52 3.23 -14.94
C VAL A 238 8.11 3.76 -13.57
N ALA A 239 7.29 4.80 -13.59
CA ALA A 239 6.76 5.47 -12.42
C ALA A 239 5.26 5.67 -12.58
N GLY A 240 4.51 5.51 -11.50
CA GLY A 240 3.06 5.56 -11.58
C GLY A 240 2.36 5.47 -10.23
N PRO A 241 1.04 5.72 -10.23
CA PRO A 241 0.25 5.77 -9.02
C PRO A 241 -0.13 4.38 -8.48
N LEU A 242 -0.36 4.35 -7.18
CA LEU A 242 -1.14 3.32 -6.47
C LEU A 242 -2.32 4.04 -5.83
N ALA A 243 -3.54 3.55 -6.09
CA ALA A 243 -4.76 4.21 -5.68
C ALA A 243 -5.76 3.24 -5.03
N ARG A 244 -6.69 3.80 -4.26
CA ARG A 244 -7.78 3.04 -3.63
C ARG A 244 -8.92 2.72 -4.59
N SER A 245 -9.03 3.46 -5.70
CA SER A 245 -10.07 3.27 -6.72
C SER A 245 -9.50 3.46 -8.13
N ALA A 246 -10.18 2.88 -9.12
CA ALA A 246 -9.87 3.09 -10.54
C ALA A 246 -10.03 4.56 -10.96
N GLU A 247 -11.00 5.27 -10.38
CA GLU A 247 -11.23 6.70 -10.64
C GLU A 247 -10.02 7.55 -10.20
N ASP A 248 -9.54 7.36 -8.97
CA ASP A 248 -8.39 8.10 -8.47
C ASP A 248 -7.12 7.77 -9.28
N LEU A 249 -6.96 6.51 -9.69
CA LEU A 249 -5.86 6.10 -10.56
C LEU A 249 -5.92 6.82 -11.91
N ALA A 250 -7.10 6.88 -12.54
CA ALA A 250 -7.32 7.55 -13.83
C ALA A 250 -6.97 9.04 -13.78
N ILE A 251 -7.52 9.75 -12.79
CA ILE A 251 -7.30 11.20 -12.62
C ILE A 251 -5.81 11.51 -12.58
N ILE A 252 -5.04 10.69 -11.86
CA ILE A 252 -3.62 10.91 -11.67
C ILE A 252 -2.82 10.59 -12.94
N LEU A 253 -3.16 9.48 -13.62
CA LEU A 253 -2.49 9.08 -14.86
C LEU A 253 -2.66 10.17 -15.95
N ASP A 254 -3.85 10.75 -16.09
CA ASP A 254 -4.10 11.86 -17.01
C ASP A 254 -3.22 13.08 -16.73
N ILE A 255 -2.81 13.30 -15.47
CA ILE A 255 -1.96 14.42 -15.07
C ILE A 255 -0.48 14.14 -15.40
N VAL A 256 0.00 12.91 -15.17
CA VAL A 256 1.46 12.62 -15.23
C VAL A 256 1.93 12.04 -16.55
N SER A 257 1.04 11.48 -17.37
CA SER A 257 1.38 10.95 -18.69
C SER A 257 1.78 12.04 -19.68
N GLY A 258 2.55 11.67 -20.71
CA GLY A 258 2.96 12.54 -21.81
C GLY A 258 4.45 12.88 -21.85
N TYR A 259 4.81 13.60 -22.91
CA TYR A 259 6.19 13.90 -23.31
C TYR A 259 6.99 14.68 -22.26
N ASP A 260 8.26 14.32 -22.11
CA ASP A 260 9.29 15.08 -21.38
C ASP A 260 10.61 15.00 -22.14
N TYR A 261 11.15 16.15 -22.56
CA TYR A 261 12.39 16.20 -23.33
C TYR A 261 13.62 15.70 -22.58
N ARG A 262 13.53 15.57 -21.25
CA ARG A 262 14.60 15.07 -20.39
C ARG A 262 14.63 13.55 -20.28
N ASP A 263 13.61 12.85 -20.81
CA ASP A 263 13.53 11.39 -20.84
C ASP A 263 13.25 10.91 -22.27
N GLU A 264 14.28 10.36 -22.91
CA GLU A 264 14.23 9.84 -24.29
C GLU A 264 13.14 8.78 -24.48
N ALA A 265 12.82 7.98 -23.45
CA ALA A 265 11.78 6.97 -23.57
C ALA A 265 10.41 7.59 -23.85
N THR A 266 10.19 8.85 -23.45
CA THR A 266 8.91 9.54 -23.67
C THR A 266 8.77 10.14 -25.06
N GLU A 267 9.79 10.09 -25.92
CA GLU A 267 9.75 10.63 -27.29
C GLU A 267 8.56 10.08 -28.09
N ILE A 268 8.14 8.85 -27.81
CA ILE A 268 6.94 8.23 -28.39
C ILE A 268 5.65 9.04 -28.14
N MET A 269 5.59 9.81 -27.05
CA MET A 269 4.46 10.66 -26.68
C MET A 269 4.46 12.01 -27.40
N ARG A 270 5.46 12.34 -28.23
CA ARG A 270 5.40 13.54 -29.07
C ARG A 270 4.32 13.45 -30.14
N THR A 271 4.12 12.27 -30.69
CA THR A 271 3.18 12.01 -31.79
C THR A 271 1.99 11.16 -31.38
N THR A 272 2.09 10.47 -30.25
CA THR A 272 1.00 9.68 -29.68
C THR A 272 0.17 10.57 -28.76
N ALA A 273 -1.15 10.62 -28.96
CA ALA A 273 -2.03 11.26 -28.01
C ALA A 273 -1.93 10.56 -26.65
N ALA A 274 -1.87 11.32 -25.56
CA ALA A 274 -1.97 10.75 -24.23
C ALA A 274 -3.29 9.98 -24.09
N PRO A 275 -3.30 8.77 -23.49
CA PRO A 275 -4.54 8.07 -23.19
C PRO A 275 -5.40 8.95 -22.28
N ALA A 276 -6.69 9.06 -22.56
CA ALA A 276 -7.65 9.74 -21.70
C ALA A 276 -8.22 8.71 -20.71
N PHE A 277 -7.53 8.53 -19.58
CA PHE A 277 -7.83 7.49 -18.60
C PHE A 277 -9.20 7.69 -17.96
N VAL A 278 -9.54 8.93 -17.57
CA VAL A 278 -10.86 9.24 -16.97
C VAL A 278 -11.98 8.96 -17.96
N ASP A 279 -11.82 9.40 -19.21
CA ASP A 279 -12.83 9.20 -20.26
C ASP A 279 -13.03 7.72 -20.62
N ARG A 280 -12.02 6.87 -20.36
CA ARG A 280 -12.09 5.43 -20.63
C ARG A 280 -12.69 4.64 -19.45
N LEU A 281 -12.94 5.24 -18.29
CA LEU A 281 -13.74 4.57 -17.26
C LEU A 281 -15.14 4.22 -17.80
N TYR A 282 -15.73 3.10 -17.36
CA TYR A 282 -17.07 2.64 -17.74
C TYR A 282 -17.30 2.38 -19.23
N SER A 283 -16.25 2.33 -20.04
CA SER A 283 -16.38 2.32 -21.50
C SER A 283 -16.06 0.96 -22.14
N ALA A 284 -15.60 -0.02 -21.35
CA ALA A 284 -15.46 -1.40 -21.80
C ALA A 284 -16.83 -2.06 -22.00
N ASN A 285 -16.98 -2.82 -23.08
CA ASN A 285 -18.14 -3.68 -23.28
C ASN A 285 -17.76 -5.11 -22.90
N LEU A 286 -18.12 -5.52 -21.68
CA LEU A 286 -17.71 -6.82 -21.11
C LEU A 286 -18.09 -8.01 -22.00
N GLY A 287 -19.24 -7.95 -22.69
CA GLY A 287 -19.72 -9.02 -23.58
C GLY A 287 -18.91 -9.23 -24.85
N ASN A 288 -17.97 -8.34 -25.16
CA ASN A 288 -17.07 -8.44 -26.30
C ASN A 288 -15.61 -8.72 -25.88
N LEU A 289 -15.32 -8.77 -24.58
CA LEU A 289 -13.95 -8.93 -24.10
C LEU A 289 -13.48 -10.36 -24.29
N ARG A 290 -12.21 -10.51 -24.68
CA ARG A 290 -11.48 -11.79 -24.69
C ARG A 290 -10.26 -11.67 -23.79
N ILE A 291 -10.27 -12.42 -22.68
CA ILE A 291 -9.21 -12.37 -21.66
C ILE A 291 -8.45 -13.69 -21.68
N GLY A 292 -7.14 -13.62 -21.94
CA GLY A 292 -6.27 -14.79 -21.94
C GLY A 292 -5.80 -15.17 -20.53
N LYS A 293 -6.18 -16.33 -19.99
CA LYS A 293 -5.63 -16.88 -18.75
C LYS A 293 -4.25 -17.51 -19.02
N LEU A 294 -3.18 -16.87 -18.54
CA LEU A 294 -1.80 -17.35 -18.77
C LEU A 294 -1.45 -18.54 -17.86
N GLN A 295 -1.65 -19.76 -18.36
CA GLN A 295 -1.58 -21.01 -17.60
C GLN A 295 -0.25 -21.19 -16.85
N GLN A 296 0.87 -20.88 -17.51
CA GLN A 296 2.23 -20.99 -16.97
C GLN A 296 2.44 -20.20 -15.65
N TYR A 297 1.65 -19.15 -15.40
CA TYR A 297 1.73 -18.35 -14.18
C TYR A 297 0.73 -18.76 -13.09
N PHE A 298 -0.26 -19.60 -13.39
CA PHE A 298 -1.08 -20.27 -12.37
C PHE A 298 -0.39 -21.49 -11.78
N GLU A 299 0.50 -22.15 -12.55
CA GLU A 299 1.30 -23.26 -12.05
C GLU A 299 2.12 -22.88 -10.80
N GLY A 300 1.95 -23.64 -9.72
CA GLY A 300 2.69 -23.46 -8.47
C GLY A 300 2.24 -22.27 -7.61
N SER A 301 1.10 -21.64 -7.93
CA SER A 301 0.47 -20.62 -7.09
C SER A 301 -0.23 -21.22 -5.87
N ASP A 302 -0.31 -20.43 -4.79
CA ASP A 302 -1.11 -20.80 -3.61
C ASP A 302 -2.57 -21.00 -4.02
N GLY A 303 -3.21 -22.08 -3.53
CA GLY A 303 -4.61 -22.36 -3.86
C GLY A 303 -5.57 -21.21 -3.51
N ALA A 304 -5.32 -20.53 -2.39
CA ALA A 304 -6.10 -19.36 -1.99
C ALA A 304 -5.92 -18.15 -2.91
N VAL A 305 -4.76 -18.02 -3.58
CA VAL A 305 -4.50 -16.97 -4.57
C VAL A 305 -5.18 -17.32 -5.89
N SER A 306 -4.98 -18.55 -6.38
CA SER A 306 -5.59 -19.01 -7.63
C SER A 306 -7.11 -18.97 -7.55
N SER A 307 -7.72 -19.47 -6.46
CA SER A 307 -9.18 -19.49 -6.30
C SER A 307 -9.79 -18.10 -6.39
N ALA A 308 -9.25 -17.10 -5.68
CA ALA A 308 -9.79 -15.74 -5.70
C ALA A 308 -9.68 -15.08 -7.10
N ILE A 309 -8.64 -15.44 -7.87
CA ILE A 309 -8.48 -14.95 -9.24
C ILE A 309 -9.43 -15.68 -10.20
N GLU A 310 -9.60 -16.99 -10.03
CA GLU A 310 -10.54 -17.79 -10.81
C GLU A 310 -11.98 -17.31 -10.59
N ASP A 311 -12.38 -17.04 -9.35
CA ASP A 311 -13.68 -16.43 -9.02
C ASP A 311 -13.89 -15.09 -9.75
N ALA A 312 -12.82 -14.30 -9.92
CA ALA A 312 -12.88 -13.04 -10.66
C ALA A 312 -13.02 -13.24 -12.17
N LEU A 313 -12.31 -14.22 -12.75
CA LEU A 313 -12.44 -14.57 -14.17
C LEU A 313 -13.82 -15.16 -14.47
N ASP A 314 -14.36 -15.99 -13.57
CA ASP A 314 -15.72 -16.53 -13.66
C ASP A 314 -16.76 -15.39 -13.63
N TRP A 315 -16.53 -14.34 -12.84
CA TRP A 315 -17.38 -13.15 -12.87
C TRP A 315 -17.35 -12.47 -14.25
N TYR A 316 -16.16 -12.28 -14.85
CA TYR A 316 -16.05 -11.71 -16.19
C TYR A 316 -16.78 -12.57 -17.24
N GLU A 317 -16.65 -13.90 -17.15
CA GLU A 317 -17.37 -14.84 -18.01
C GLU A 317 -18.89 -14.70 -17.85
N GLN A 318 -19.39 -14.56 -16.62
CA GLN A 318 -20.80 -14.30 -16.34
C GLN A 318 -21.30 -12.95 -16.89
N GLN A 319 -20.41 -11.95 -17.02
CA GLN A 319 -20.73 -10.68 -17.70
C GLN A 319 -20.63 -10.76 -19.24
N GLY A 320 -20.27 -11.94 -19.78
CA GLY A 320 -20.21 -12.23 -21.20
C GLY A 320 -18.83 -12.15 -21.83
N ALA A 321 -17.76 -11.93 -21.06
CA ALA A 321 -16.40 -12.03 -21.58
C ALA A 321 -16.06 -13.49 -21.92
N GLU A 322 -15.17 -13.70 -22.88
CA GLU A 322 -14.59 -15.02 -23.16
C GLU A 322 -13.25 -15.16 -22.43
N ILE A 323 -13.13 -16.19 -21.59
CA ILE A 323 -11.87 -16.54 -20.93
C ILE A 323 -11.19 -17.64 -21.74
N VAL A 324 -9.97 -17.37 -22.22
CA VAL A 324 -9.22 -18.28 -23.10
C VAL A 324 -7.94 -18.71 -22.42
N ASP A 325 -7.70 -20.01 -22.29
CA ASP A 325 -6.41 -20.49 -21.81
C ASP A 325 -5.30 -20.22 -22.83
N VAL A 326 -4.23 -19.56 -22.39
CA VAL A 326 -3.11 -19.20 -23.25
C VAL A 326 -1.76 -19.57 -22.64
N GLU A 327 -0.82 -19.87 -23.54
CA GLU A 327 0.58 -20.11 -23.25
C GLU A 327 1.44 -19.29 -24.19
N ILE A 328 2.58 -18.82 -23.69
CA ILE A 328 3.59 -18.14 -24.50
C ILE A 328 4.76 -19.11 -24.71
N ALA A 329 5.04 -19.42 -25.97
CA ALA A 329 6.14 -20.30 -26.35
C ALA A 329 7.48 -19.75 -25.82
N ASP A 330 8.31 -20.64 -25.26
CA ASP A 330 9.63 -20.33 -24.70
C ASP A 330 9.65 -19.20 -23.64
N MET A 331 8.50 -18.86 -23.04
CA MET A 331 8.36 -17.73 -22.12
C MET A 331 9.41 -17.73 -21.01
N ALA A 332 9.63 -18.88 -20.36
CA ALA A 332 10.59 -18.99 -19.27
C ALA A 332 12.04 -18.70 -19.71
N ASP A 333 12.42 -19.07 -20.94
CA ASP A 333 13.74 -18.77 -21.51
C ASP A 333 13.87 -17.28 -21.87
N LEU A 334 12.86 -16.76 -22.57
CA LEU A 334 12.80 -15.36 -22.99
C LEU A 334 12.84 -14.42 -21.78
N VAL A 335 12.03 -14.68 -20.75
CA VAL A 335 12.02 -13.91 -19.50
C VAL A 335 13.39 -13.96 -18.81
N ARG A 336 14.01 -15.14 -18.70
CA ARG A 336 15.31 -15.29 -18.02
C ARG A 336 16.43 -14.49 -18.70
N ARG A 337 16.42 -14.42 -20.04
CA ARG A 337 17.49 -13.81 -20.85
C ARG A 337 17.27 -12.34 -21.19
N SER A 338 16.15 -11.75 -20.78
CA SER A 338 15.74 -10.37 -21.13
C SER A 338 15.88 -9.36 -20.00
N GLY A 339 16.33 -9.77 -18.81
CA GLY A 339 16.52 -8.88 -17.67
C GLY A 339 17.75 -7.97 -17.83
N LEU A 340 17.62 -6.71 -17.43
CA LEU A 340 18.64 -5.67 -17.60
C LEU A 340 19.16 -5.04 -16.30
N ILE A 341 18.50 -5.28 -15.17
CA ILE A 341 18.89 -4.71 -13.87
C ILE A 341 20.38 -4.91 -13.56
N GLY A 342 20.91 -6.12 -13.78
CA GLY A 342 22.33 -6.42 -13.54
C GLY A 342 23.30 -5.76 -14.52
N HIS A 343 22.81 -5.34 -15.70
CA HIS A 343 23.60 -4.65 -16.72
C HIS A 343 23.61 -3.13 -16.51
N GLU A 344 22.51 -2.57 -16.02
CA GLU A 344 22.27 -1.12 -16.03
C GLU A 344 22.54 -0.44 -14.67
N PHE A 345 22.23 -1.11 -13.54
CA PHE A 345 22.15 -0.42 -12.24
C PHE A 345 23.39 0.41 -11.88
N LYS A 346 24.60 -0.15 -12.02
CA LYS A 346 25.85 0.57 -11.67
C LYS A 346 26.00 1.85 -12.49
N THR A 347 25.75 1.77 -13.79
CA THR A 347 25.85 2.93 -14.69
C THR A 347 24.78 3.95 -14.32
N ASP A 348 23.54 3.50 -14.17
CA ASP A 348 22.38 4.36 -13.94
C ASP A 348 22.47 5.09 -12.60
N ILE A 349 22.80 4.41 -11.50
CA ILE A 349 22.91 5.05 -10.18
C ILE A 349 24.07 6.05 -10.15
N ASN A 350 25.21 5.73 -10.76
CA ASN A 350 26.35 6.64 -10.79
C ASN A 350 26.06 7.88 -11.65
N GLN A 351 25.37 7.71 -12.78
CA GLN A 351 24.95 8.83 -13.63
C GLN A 351 23.91 9.70 -12.91
N TYR A 352 22.94 9.09 -12.24
CA TYR A 352 21.96 9.81 -11.44
C TYR A 352 22.63 10.64 -10.33
N LEU A 353 23.52 10.04 -9.54
CA LEU A 353 24.23 10.74 -8.47
C LEU A 353 25.10 11.87 -9.03
N ALA A 354 25.83 11.65 -10.13
CA ALA A 354 26.62 12.69 -10.79
C ALA A 354 25.77 13.84 -11.35
N THR A 355 24.50 13.58 -11.70
CA THR A 355 23.59 14.58 -12.26
C THR A 355 22.96 15.45 -11.16
N PHE A 356 22.58 14.84 -10.04
CA PHE A 356 21.74 15.50 -9.03
C PHE A 356 22.47 15.80 -7.70
N SER A 357 23.69 15.29 -7.50
CA SER A 357 24.51 15.54 -6.30
C SER A 357 25.53 16.65 -6.55
N MET A 358 25.72 17.49 -5.52
CA MET A 358 26.84 18.43 -5.46
C MET A 358 28.13 17.78 -4.90
N ASP A 359 28.01 16.58 -4.31
CA ASP A 359 29.14 15.80 -3.83
C ASP A 359 29.62 14.84 -4.93
N GLU A 360 30.74 15.20 -5.57
CA GLU A 360 31.37 14.42 -6.63
C GLU A 360 31.94 13.07 -6.15
N SER A 361 32.12 12.89 -4.84
CA SER A 361 32.61 11.63 -4.28
C SER A 361 31.52 10.57 -4.13
N LEU A 362 30.25 10.97 -4.16
CA LEU A 362 29.10 10.12 -3.94
C LEU A 362 28.80 9.27 -5.19
N ASN A 363 29.09 7.97 -5.10
CA ASN A 363 28.82 6.97 -6.13
C ASN A 363 28.65 5.58 -5.51
N LEU A 364 28.28 4.58 -6.31
CA LEU A 364 28.06 3.22 -5.83
C LEU A 364 29.29 2.62 -5.14
N ASN A 365 30.50 2.91 -5.63
CA ASN A 365 31.71 2.39 -5.02
C ASN A 365 31.95 3.00 -3.62
N PHE A 366 31.71 4.30 -3.45
CA PHE A 366 31.74 4.93 -2.13
C PHE A 366 30.74 4.26 -1.19
N ILE A 367 29.46 4.15 -1.60
CA ILE A 367 28.38 3.52 -0.82
C ILE A 367 28.78 2.11 -0.37
N VAL A 368 29.28 1.29 -1.31
CA VAL A 368 29.66 -0.10 -1.04
C VAL A 368 30.89 -0.18 -0.13
N SER A 369 31.93 0.62 -0.40
CA SER A 369 33.19 0.60 0.37
C SER A 369 33.02 1.00 1.83
N GLN A 370 32.01 1.80 2.14
CA GLN A 370 31.69 2.27 3.49
C GLN A 370 30.64 1.40 4.19
N GLY A 371 30.03 0.42 3.51
CA GLY A 371 28.97 -0.41 4.08
C GLY A 371 27.69 0.37 4.45
N LEU A 372 27.38 1.45 3.71
CA LEU A 372 26.28 2.37 4.03
C LEU A 372 24.92 1.89 3.48
N TYR A 373 24.57 0.64 3.73
CA TYR A 373 23.33 0.02 3.24
C TYR A 373 22.91 -1.16 4.13
N HIS A 374 21.66 -1.62 4.00
CA HIS A 374 21.14 -2.75 4.77
C HIS A 374 21.64 -4.10 4.25
N GLU A 375 21.83 -5.09 5.12
CA GLU A 375 22.33 -6.42 4.74
C GLU A 375 21.47 -7.11 3.66
N ALA A 376 20.17 -6.80 3.62
CA ALA A 376 19.22 -7.33 2.63
C ALA A 376 19.61 -7.01 1.17
N VAL A 377 20.37 -5.93 0.93
CA VAL A 377 20.85 -5.54 -0.41
C VAL A 377 22.35 -5.78 -0.60
N ASP A 378 23.06 -6.32 0.39
CA ASP A 378 24.52 -6.49 0.35
C ASP A 378 24.99 -7.29 -0.86
N GLY A 379 24.41 -8.47 -1.06
CA GLY A 379 24.79 -9.35 -2.16
C GLY A 379 24.57 -8.72 -3.53
N VAL A 380 23.47 -7.98 -3.73
CA VAL A 380 23.17 -7.33 -5.02
C VAL A 380 24.06 -6.11 -5.25
N LEU A 381 24.24 -5.25 -4.24
CA LEU A 381 25.08 -4.05 -4.38
C LEU A 381 26.55 -4.39 -4.55
N SER A 382 27.07 -5.37 -3.81
CA SER A 382 28.46 -5.85 -3.96
C SER A 382 28.71 -6.40 -5.36
N ARG A 383 27.79 -7.22 -5.89
CA ARG A 383 27.88 -7.73 -7.27
C ARG A 383 27.79 -6.63 -8.31
N SER A 384 26.85 -5.70 -8.15
CA SER A 384 26.70 -4.56 -9.06
C SER A 384 27.92 -3.64 -9.02
N ASN A 385 28.52 -3.40 -7.86
CA ASN A 385 29.72 -2.56 -7.78
C ASN A 385 30.94 -3.22 -8.44
N ALA A 386 31.08 -4.54 -8.31
CA ALA A 386 32.14 -5.31 -8.93
C ALA A 386 31.93 -5.56 -10.44
N SER A 387 30.74 -5.30 -10.99
CA SER A 387 30.46 -5.56 -12.39
C SER A 387 31.11 -4.52 -13.31
N GLU A 388 31.46 -4.99 -14.51
CA GLU A 388 31.85 -4.16 -15.65
C GLU A 388 30.76 -4.24 -16.71
N PHE A 389 30.58 -3.16 -17.47
CA PHE A 389 29.57 -3.12 -18.52
C PHE A 389 29.98 -4.02 -19.69
N ASP A 390 29.24 -5.12 -19.87
CA ASP A 390 29.37 -6.01 -21.02
C ASP A 390 28.37 -5.60 -22.10
N GLU A 391 28.86 -4.85 -23.09
CA GLU A 391 28.06 -4.35 -24.20
C GLU A 391 27.44 -5.48 -25.05
N GLN A 392 28.15 -6.59 -25.23
CA GLN A 392 27.66 -7.70 -26.05
C GLN A 392 26.52 -8.43 -25.33
N ALA A 393 26.68 -8.73 -24.04
CA ALA A 393 25.63 -9.33 -23.23
C ALA A 393 24.41 -8.41 -23.12
N TYR A 394 24.62 -7.10 -22.94
CA TYR A 394 23.56 -6.09 -22.92
C TYR A 394 22.76 -6.07 -24.24
N ARG A 395 23.44 -5.97 -25.39
CA ARG A 395 22.79 -6.02 -26.71
C ARG A 395 22.02 -7.33 -26.94
N SER A 396 22.56 -8.45 -26.48
CA SER A 396 21.87 -9.74 -26.54
C SER A 396 20.59 -9.74 -25.69
N ALA A 397 20.65 -9.24 -24.45
CA ALA A 397 19.46 -9.13 -23.59
C ALA A 397 18.40 -8.19 -24.20
N MET A 398 18.81 -7.05 -24.76
CA MET A 398 17.93 -6.13 -25.48
C MET A 398 17.21 -6.80 -26.66
N ALA A 399 17.93 -7.59 -27.46
CA ALA A 399 17.31 -8.33 -28.57
C ALA A 399 16.28 -9.36 -28.08
N VAL A 400 16.55 -10.05 -26.97
CA VAL A 400 15.60 -11.01 -26.38
C VAL A 400 14.37 -10.31 -25.81
N ARG A 401 14.48 -9.08 -25.29
CA ARG A 401 13.31 -8.29 -24.86
C ARG A 401 12.35 -8.04 -26.02
N SER A 402 12.88 -7.66 -27.18
CA SER A 402 12.06 -7.49 -28.39
C SER A 402 11.39 -8.79 -28.82
N GLN A 403 12.08 -9.93 -28.69
CA GLN A 403 11.49 -11.25 -28.96
C GLN A 403 10.39 -11.62 -27.96
N LEU A 404 10.60 -11.37 -26.66
CA LEU A 404 9.60 -11.60 -25.63
C LEU A 404 8.33 -10.78 -25.89
N ARG A 405 8.48 -9.49 -26.17
CA ARG A 405 7.36 -8.62 -26.50
C ARG A 405 6.60 -9.11 -27.73
N ALA A 406 7.32 -9.43 -28.80
CA ALA A 406 6.71 -9.97 -30.02
C ALA A 406 5.95 -11.27 -29.75
N ALA A 407 6.49 -12.18 -28.93
CA ALA A 407 5.81 -13.42 -28.57
C ALA A 407 4.49 -13.17 -27.81
N ILE A 408 4.47 -12.21 -26.88
CA ILE A 408 3.24 -11.81 -26.18
C ILE A 408 2.23 -11.21 -27.16
N GLU A 409 2.66 -10.22 -27.96
CA GLU A 409 1.79 -9.53 -28.92
C GLU A 409 1.25 -10.49 -30.00
N THR A 410 2.03 -11.50 -30.42
CA THR A 410 1.56 -12.57 -31.31
C THR A 410 0.45 -13.39 -30.68
N VAL A 411 0.60 -13.84 -29.42
CA VAL A 411 -0.47 -14.59 -28.74
C VAL A 411 -1.73 -13.74 -28.59
N MET A 412 -1.58 -12.46 -28.19
CA MET A 412 -2.71 -11.54 -28.11
C MET A 412 -3.40 -11.36 -29.47
N ALA A 413 -2.65 -11.18 -30.56
CA ALA A 413 -3.21 -10.99 -31.88
C ALA A 413 -3.88 -12.26 -32.44
N GLU A 414 -3.23 -13.42 -32.32
CA GLU A 414 -3.75 -14.69 -32.86
C GLU A 414 -5.02 -15.14 -32.13
N GLN A 415 -5.12 -14.86 -30.83
CA GLN A 415 -6.28 -15.21 -30.00
C GLN A 415 -7.28 -14.05 -29.86
N ASN A 416 -7.02 -12.90 -30.51
CA ASN A 416 -7.80 -11.66 -30.42
C ASN A 416 -8.05 -11.20 -28.97
N LEU A 417 -7.03 -11.21 -28.11
CA LEU A 417 -7.17 -10.86 -26.70
C LEU A 417 -7.14 -9.35 -26.48
N ASP A 418 -7.98 -8.88 -25.56
CA ASP A 418 -7.94 -7.51 -25.03
C ASP A 418 -6.95 -7.40 -23.86
N ALA A 419 -6.78 -8.47 -23.09
CA ALA A 419 -5.82 -8.55 -21.99
C ALA A 419 -5.38 -9.99 -21.72
N ILE A 420 -4.22 -10.15 -21.08
CA ILE A 420 -3.77 -11.43 -20.50
C ILE A 420 -3.84 -11.33 -18.98
N ALA A 421 -4.54 -12.27 -18.35
CA ALA A 421 -4.76 -12.36 -16.92
C ALA A 421 -3.84 -13.40 -16.25
N TYR A 422 -3.23 -13.03 -15.11
CA TYR A 422 -2.46 -13.94 -14.26
C TYR A 422 -2.34 -13.40 -12.82
N PRO A 423 -1.93 -14.24 -11.85
CA PRO A 423 -1.66 -13.77 -10.49
C PRO A 423 -0.58 -12.69 -10.47
N THR A 424 -0.85 -11.54 -9.86
CA THR A 424 0.18 -10.49 -9.67
C THR A 424 1.42 -11.05 -8.97
N ILE A 425 1.19 -11.94 -8.00
CA ILE A 425 2.21 -12.72 -7.30
C ILE A 425 1.60 -14.06 -6.88
N LYS A 426 2.37 -15.14 -6.99
CA LYS A 426 1.90 -16.52 -6.79
C LYS A 426 1.67 -16.90 -5.32
N ARG A 427 2.24 -16.14 -4.39
CA ARG A 427 2.27 -16.47 -2.96
C ARG A 427 1.78 -15.30 -2.12
N THR A 428 1.10 -15.63 -1.03
CA THR A 428 0.67 -14.65 -0.03
C THR A 428 1.86 -13.95 0.65
N GLN A 429 1.55 -12.85 1.33
CA GLN A 429 2.47 -12.01 2.08
C GLN A 429 3.19 -12.84 3.15
N VAL A 430 4.52 -12.91 3.12
CA VAL A 430 5.30 -13.58 4.18
C VAL A 430 5.37 -12.75 5.46
N PHE A 431 5.77 -13.38 6.57
CA PHE A 431 6.08 -12.65 7.79
C PHE A 431 7.34 -11.79 7.61
N THR A 432 7.41 -10.69 8.36
CA THR A 432 8.59 -9.83 8.38
C THR A 432 9.84 -10.65 8.74
N GLY A 433 10.92 -10.46 7.98
CA GLY A 433 12.17 -11.20 8.13
C GLY A 433 12.33 -12.35 7.14
N ASP A 434 11.24 -12.84 6.55
CA ASP A 434 11.29 -13.87 5.53
C ASP A 434 11.50 -13.30 4.12
N SER A 435 12.07 -14.11 3.23
CA SER A 435 12.12 -13.79 1.80
C SER A 435 10.78 -14.06 1.14
N GLN A 436 10.31 -13.15 0.28
CA GLN A 436 9.04 -13.29 -0.43
C GLN A 436 9.22 -14.05 -1.76
N PRO A 437 8.67 -15.26 -1.92
CA PRO A 437 8.69 -16.01 -3.18
C PRO A 437 7.52 -15.66 -4.11
N GLY A 438 7.55 -16.21 -5.33
CA GLY A 438 6.39 -16.27 -6.22
C GLY A 438 6.17 -15.05 -7.13
N SER A 439 7.17 -14.18 -7.30
CA SER A 439 7.04 -13.01 -8.16
C SER A 439 6.84 -13.38 -9.63
N ASN A 440 5.82 -12.79 -10.28
CA ASN A 440 5.57 -12.86 -11.73
C ASN A 440 5.99 -11.56 -12.44
N CYS A 441 6.86 -10.76 -11.81
CA CYS A 441 7.06 -9.39 -12.24
C CYS A 441 7.72 -9.19 -13.61
N SER A 442 8.49 -10.17 -14.06
CA SER A 442 9.40 -10.00 -15.21
C SER A 442 8.68 -9.91 -16.55
N LEU A 443 7.46 -10.43 -16.71
CA LEU A 443 6.78 -10.47 -18.01
C LEU A 443 6.51 -9.06 -18.56
N SER A 444 5.77 -8.24 -17.81
CA SER A 444 5.49 -6.84 -18.15
C SER A 444 6.73 -5.95 -18.08
N ALA A 445 7.60 -6.19 -17.09
CA ALA A 445 8.86 -5.47 -16.95
C ALA A 445 9.79 -5.66 -18.15
N ASN A 446 9.90 -6.88 -18.67
CA ASN A 446 10.85 -7.20 -19.73
C ASN A 446 10.33 -6.94 -21.14
N SER A 447 9.01 -7.01 -21.33
CA SER A 447 8.37 -6.65 -22.60
C SER A 447 8.17 -5.13 -22.75
N GLY A 448 8.10 -4.38 -21.64
CA GLY A 448 7.76 -2.96 -21.67
C GLY A 448 6.27 -2.67 -21.91
N LEU A 449 5.43 -3.71 -21.86
CA LEU A 449 3.98 -3.64 -21.95
C LEU A 449 3.36 -3.16 -20.63
N PRO A 450 2.17 -2.53 -20.68
CA PRO A 450 1.48 -2.07 -19.49
C PRO A 450 0.87 -3.25 -18.73
N ALA A 451 0.86 -3.16 -17.40
CA ALA A 451 0.23 -4.15 -16.54
C ALA A 451 -0.45 -3.51 -15.34
N LEU A 452 -1.70 -3.89 -15.09
CA LEU A 452 -2.53 -3.38 -14.01
C LEU A 452 -2.78 -4.48 -12.98
N SER A 453 -2.44 -4.24 -11.72
CA SER A 453 -2.87 -5.08 -10.61
C SER A 453 -4.16 -4.50 -10.01
N MET A 454 -5.20 -5.32 -9.90
CA MET A 454 -6.49 -4.96 -9.31
C MET A 454 -6.86 -5.90 -8.15
N PRO A 455 -7.53 -5.41 -7.10
CA PRO A 455 -8.02 -6.25 -6.03
C PRO A 455 -9.14 -7.18 -6.49
N VAL A 456 -9.03 -8.46 -6.16
CA VAL A 456 -10.03 -9.50 -6.51
C VAL A 456 -10.56 -10.29 -5.32
N GLY A 457 -10.09 -9.99 -4.12
CA GLY A 457 -10.60 -10.60 -2.91
C GLY A 457 -9.57 -10.74 -1.81
N PHE A 458 -9.87 -11.63 -0.88
CA PHE A 458 -9.07 -11.91 0.30
C PHE A 458 -8.95 -13.41 0.49
N THR A 459 -7.80 -13.85 0.98
CA THR A 459 -7.66 -15.22 1.52
C THR A 459 -8.51 -15.38 2.78
N SER A 460 -8.73 -16.63 3.22
CA SER A 460 -9.44 -16.93 4.47
C SER A 460 -8.81 -16.28 5.70
N ASN A 461 -7.51 -15.95 5.67
CA ASN A 461 -6.83 -15.27 6.76
C ASN A 461 -6.89 -13.73 6.65
N GLY A 462 -7.76 -13.20 5.79
CA GLY A 462 -7.95 -11.75 5.62
C GLY A 462 -6.82 -11.04 4.86
N LEU A 463 -5.99 -11.77 4.12
CA LEU A 463 -4.92 -11.17 3.32
C LEU A 463 -5.38 -10.83 1.89
N PRO A 464 -5.14 -9.61 1.38
CA PRO A 464 -5.52 -9.20 0.03
C PRO A 464 -4.89 -10.06 -1.08
N VAL A 465 -5.65 -10.26 -2.17
CA VAL A 465 -5.22 -10.93 -3.41
C VAL A 465 -5.43 -9.99 -4.60
N GLY A 466 -4.44 -9.95 -5.50
CA GLY A 466 -4.46 -9.16 -6.73
C GLY A 466 -4.42 -10.00 -8.00
N LEU A 467 -5.26 -9.66 -8.97
CA LEU A 467 -5.21 -10.11 -10.36
C LEU A 467 -4.40 -9.11 -11.17
N GLU A 468 -3.47 -9.58 -11.99
CA GLU A 468 -2.77 -8.75 -12.96
C GLU A 468 -3.38 -8.92 -14.36
N LEU A 469 -3.66 -7.79 -15.01
CA LEU A 469 -4.05 -7.69 -16.41
C LEU A 469 -2.90 -7.06 -17.20
N LEU A 470 -2.33 -7.79 -18.15
CA LEU A 470 -1.32 -7.32 -19.10
C LEU A 470 -2.00 -6.90 -20.41
N GLY A 471 -1.70 -5.69 -20.88
CA GLY A 471 -2.31 -5.12 -22.08
C GLY A 471 -1.35 -5.01 -23.25
N GLY A 472 -1.89 -4.65 -24.41
CA GLY A 472 -1.07 -4.23 -25.55
C GLY A 472 -0.36 -2.90 -25.26
N PHE A 473 0.71 -2.63 -26.00
CA PHE A 473 1.49 -1.42 -25.79
C PHE A 473 0.66 -0.16 -26.04
N LEU A 474 0.76 0.80 -25.13
CA LEU A 474 -0.03 2.04 -25.09
C LEU A 474 -1.56 1.82 -25.00
N GLN A 475 -1.99 0.61 -24.63
CA GLN A 475 -3.39 0.30 -24.26
C GLN A 475 -3.62 0.39 -22.75
N ASP A 476 -2.80 1.19 -22.06
CA ASP A 476 -2.85 1.41 -20.62
C ASP A 476 -4.25 1.76 -20.09
N ALA A 477 -4.96 2.66 -20.78
CA ALA A 477 -6.31 3.07 -20.40
C ALA A 477 -7.35 1.95 -20.61
N GLU A 478 -7.09 1.00 -21.53
CA GLU A 478 -7.98 -0.14 -21.74
C GLU A 478 -7.96 -1.10 -20.54
N LEU A 479 -6.79 -1.31 -19.94
CA LEU A 479 -6.67 -2.12 -18.73
C LEU A 479 -7.54 -1.57 -17.59
N LEU A 480 -7.59 -0.24 -17.47
CA LEU A 480 -8.44 0.41 -16.48
C LEU A 480 -9.93 0.31 -16.82
N ALA A 481 -10.26 0.41 -18.12
CA ALA A 481 -11.61 0.18 -18.64
C ALA A 481 -12.13 -1.22 -18.31
N ILE A 482 -11.25 -2.23 -18.42
CA ILE A 482 -11.56 -3.63 -18.11
C ILE A 482 -11.72 -3.82 -16.60
N ALA A 483 -10.82 -3.26 -15.78
CA ALA A 483 -10.83 -3.44 -14.33
C ALA A 483 -11.99 -2.73 -13.61
N GLN A 484 -12.39 -1.55 -14.09
CA GLN A 484 -13.33 -0.67 -13.39
C GLN A 484 -14.71 -1.33 -13.15
N PRO A 485 -15.37 -1.99 -14.12
CA PRO A 485 -16.66 -2.65 -13.89
C PRO A 485 -16.64 -3.67 -12.75
N TYR A 486 -15.57 -4.48 -12.66
CA TYR A 486 -15.39 -5.43 -11.57
C TYR A 486 -15.27 -4.72 -10.22
N GLU A 487 -14.42 -3.69 -10.12
CA GLU A 487 -14.28 -2.88 -8.89
C GLU A 487 -15.64 -2.35 -8.43
N SER A 488 -16.42 -1.74 -9.34
CA SER A 488 -17.72 -1.15 -9.00
C SER A 488 -18.80 -2.17 -8.62
N THR A 489 -18.75 -3.38 -9.17
CA THR A 489 -19.76 -4.41 -8.92
C THR A 489 -19.45 -5.21 -7.67
N MET A 490 -18.18 -5.58 -7.50
CA MET A 490 -17.75 -6.47 -6.42
C MET A 490 -17.37 -5.73 -5.15
N SER A 491 -17.15 -4.41 -5.22
CA SER A 491 -16.62 -3.61 -4.10
C SER A 491 -15.42 -4.31 -3.45
N SER A 492 -14.47 -4.75 -4.29
CA SER A 492 -13.39 -5.64 -3.88
C SER A 492 -12.37 -4.98 -2.93
N ARG A 493 -12.43 -3.65 -2.78
CA ARG A 493 -11.67 -2.92 -1.79
C ARG A 493 -12.33 -3.00 -0.40
N ARG A 494 -11.54 -3.32 0.62
CA ARG A 494 -11.89 -3.16 2.04
C ARG A 494 -10.76 -2.47 2.76
N ALA A 495 -11.05 -1.42 3.53
CA ALA A 495 -10.02 -0.72 4.30
C ALA A 495 -9.35 -1.64 5.34
N PRO A 496 -8.06 -1.43 5.67
CA PRO A 496 -7.40 -2.21 6.70
C PRO A 496 -8.00 -1.93 8.09
N SER A 497 -8.37 -2.99 8.80
CA SER A 497 -8.92 -2.90 10.17
C SER A 497 -7.99 -2.25 11.20
N THR A 498 -6.66 -2.27 10.98
CA THR A 498 -5.67 -1.72 11.93
C THR A 498 -5.48 -0.20 11.82
N THR A 499 -6.12 0.43 10.83
CA THR A 499 -6.04 1.87 10.59
C THR A 499 -7.43 2.48 10.34
N PRO A 500 -8.37 2.32 11.29
CA PRO A 500 -9.75 2.79 11.13
C PRO A 500 -9.85 4.33 11.03
N ALA A 501 -11.06 4.86 10.87
CA ALA A 501 -11.32 6.29 11.03
C ALA A 501 -10.80 6.79 12.39
N LEU A 502 -10.35 8.04 12.45
CA LEU A 502 -9.91 8.63 13.72
C LEU A 502 -11.14 9.11 14.51
N GLU A 503 -11.09 8.95 15.83
CA GLU A 503 -12.08 9.47 16.76
C GLU A 503 -11.55 10.77 17.36
N SER A 504 -12.14 11.90 16.94
CA SER A 504 -11.69 13.24 17.38
C SER A 504 -10.18 13.50 17.15
N GLY A 505 -9.65 13.01 16.03
CA GLY A 505 -8.24 13.16 15.64
C GLY A 505 -7.27 12.17 16.30
N LEU A 506 -7.78 11.19 17.05
CA LEU A 506 -6.98 10.15 17.70
C LEU A 506 -7.36 8.75 17.20
N ALA A 507 -6.45 7.80 17.32
CA ALA A 507 -6.78 6.39 17.09
C ALA A 507 -7.86 5.94 18.10
N PRO A 508 -8.78 5.04 17.71
CA PRO A 508 -9.75 4.47 18.65
C PRO A 508 -9.05 3.85 19.85
N ALA A 509 -9.60 4.08 21.05
CA ALA A 509 -9.04 3.53 22.28
C ALA A 509 -9.30 2.02 22.37
N PRO A 510 -8.40 1.25 23.02
CA PRO A 510 -8.66 -0.15 23.30
C PRO A 510 -9.94 -0.33 24.14
N GLN A 511 -10.70 -1.37 23.82
CA GLN A 511 -11.91 -1.76 24.55
C GLN A 511 -11.51 -2.71 25.68
N ARG A 512 -12.10 -2.52 26.88
CA ARG A 512 -11.78 -3.32 28.07
C ARG A 512 -13.01 -4.02 28.61
N PHE A 513 -12.84 -5.28 28.96
CA PHE A 513 -13.89 -6.14 29.50
C PHE A 513 -13.41 -6.77 30.79
N GLU A 514 -14.26 -6.78 31.81
CA GLU A 514 -13.99 -7.42 33.09
C GLU A 514 -15.05 -8.48 33.34
N LEU A 515 -14.61 -9.68 33.69
CA LEU A 515 -15.48 -10.85 33.79
C LEU A 515 -15.21 -11.58 35.11
N LEU A 516 -16.27 -11.75 35.89
CA LEU A 516 -16.28 -12.66 37.04
C LEU A 516 -17.17 -13.86 36.72
N PHE A 517 -16.55 -15.03 36.57
CA PHE A 517 -17.26 -16.29 36.54
C PHE A 517 -17.38 -16.85 37.95
N SER A 518 -18.61 -17.15 38.38
CA SER A 518 -18.89 -17.73 39.69
C SER A 518 -19.98 -18.79 39.58
N ARG A 519 -19.60 -20.07 39.76
CA ARG A 519 -20.54 -21.19 39.87
C ARG A 519 -20.08 -22.16 40.95
N ALA A 520 -20.99 -22.55 41.84
CA ALA A 520 -20.67 -23.34 43.04
C ALA A 520 -19.53 -22.68 43.86
N LEU A 521 -18.41 -23.37 44.08
CA LEU A 521 -17.22 -22.86 44.79
C LEU A 521 -16.09 -22.47 43.82
N LEU A 522 -16.37 -22.45 42.52
CA LEU A 522 -15.41 -22.10 41.48
C LEU A 522 -15.53 -20.64 41.12
N ARG A 523 -14.39 -19.94 41.13
CA ARG A 523 -14.30 -18.53 40.77
C ARG A 523 -13.17 -18.29 39.79
N VAL A 524 -13.47 -17.56 38.73
CA VAL A 524 -12.48 -17.05 37.76
C VAL A 524 -12.71 -15.56 37.60
N GLU A 525 -11.66 -14.79 37.78
CA GLU A 525 -11.59 -13.36 37.45
C GLU A 525 -10.77 -13.22 36.18
N ALA A 526 -11.31 -12.53 35.19
CA ALA A 526 -10.65 -12.30 33.92
C ALA A 526 -10.84 -10.86 33.46
N SER A 527 -9.75 -10.21 33.07
CA SER A 527 -9.77 -8.92 32.38
C SER A 527 -9.25 -9.11 30.95
N PHE A 528 -9.89 -8.46 30.00
CA PHE A 528 -9.54 -8.50 28.59
C PHE A 528 -9.37 -7.09 28.04
N GLU A 529 -8.39 -6.91 27.15
CA GLU A 529 -8.21 -5.67 26.38
C GLU A 529 -8.15 -6.02 24.89
N PHE A 530 -9.00 -5.36 24.10
CA PHE A 530 -9.04 -5.47 22.65
C PHE A 530 -8.53 -4.17 22.04
N ASP A 531 -7.46 -4.25 21.27
CA ASP A 531 -6.93 -3.12 20.52
C ASP A 531 -7.07 -3.38 19.03
N ALA A 532 -8.03 -2.68 18.40
CA ALA A 532 -8.27 -2.76 16.95
C ALA A 532 -7.04 -2.31 16.14
N VAL A 533 -6.27 -1.37 16.67
CA VAL A 533 -5.16 -0.69 15.99
C VAL A 533 -3.91 -1.57 15.95
N THR A 534 -3.64 -2.33 17.02
CA THR A 534 -2.56 -3.34 17.03
C THR A 534 -3.03 -4.74 16.64
N ASN A 535 -4.35 -4.94 16.57
CA ASN A 535 -5.02 -6.23 16.38
C ASN A 535 -4.63 -7.28 17.44
N LEU A 536 -4.40 -6.81 18.67
CA LEU A 536 -4.08 -7.66 19.81
C LEU A 536 -5.30 -7.81 20.73
N PHE A 537 -5.50 -9.04 21.18
CA PHE A 537 -6.37 -9.41 22.27
C PHE A 537 -5.51 -9.81 23.46
N GLU A 538 -5.47 -8.95 24.47
CA GLU A 538 -4.72 -9.17 25.70
C GLU A 538 -5.66 -9.68 26.80
N PHE A 539 -5.15 -10.57 27.65
CA PHE A 539 -5.91 -11.14 28.74
C PHE A 539 -5.08 -11.28 30.01
N GLN A 540 -5.76 -11.17 31.14
CA GLN A 540 -5.28 -11.59 32.44
C GLN A 540 -6.39 -12.42 33.10
N VAL A 541 -6.07 -13.64 33.52
CA VAL A 541 -7.03 -14.56 34.12
C VAL A 541 -6.47 -15.13 35.41
N ASN A 542 -7.27 -15.12 36.47
CA ASN A 542 -6.95 -15.69 37.77
C ASN A 542 -8.09 -16.62 38.22
N LYS A 543 -7.76 -17.73 38.86
CA LYS A 543 -8.75 -18.60 39.53
C LYS A 543 -8.54 -18.64 41.03
N GLU A 544 -9.63 -18.66 41.79
CA GLU A 544 -9.57 -18.98 43.22
C GLU A 544 -9.43 -20.49 43.42
N GLN A 545 -8.53 -20.93 44.32
CA GLN A 545 -8.42 -22.33 44.72
C GLN A 545 -9.19 -22.58 46.03
N THR A 546 -10.25 -23.37 45.94
CA THR A 546 -11.02 -23.83 47.10
C THR A 546 -10.74 -25.31 47.35
N GLN A 547 -10.55 -25.74 48.60
CA GLN A 547 -10.29 -27.15 48.92
C GLN A 547 -11.43 -28.05 48.42
N GLY A 548 -11.13 -28.96 47.49
CA GLY A 548 -12.04 -30.02 47.03
C GLY A 548 -12.79 -29.77 45.73
N GLN A 549 -12.59 -28.64 45.04
CA GLN A 549 -13.06 -28.43 43.65
C GLN A 549 -11.99 -27.67 42.85
N ALA A 550 -11.47 -28.29 41.78
CA ALA A 550 -10.45 -27.67 40.93
C ALA A 550 -11.05 -27.17 39.60
N ILE A 551 -10.66 -25.95 39.20
CA ILE A 551 -10.77 -25.53 37.80
C ILE A 551 -9.57 -26.11 37.05
N THR A 552 -9.85 -26.92 36.02
CA THR A 552 -8.86 -27.63 35.22
C THR A 552 -8.45 -26.83 33.98
N ALA A 553 -9.35 -26.03 33.42
CA ALA A 553 -8.99 -25.16 32.29
C ALA A 553 -9.95 -23.97 32.19
N VAL A 554 -9.43 -22.86 31.69
CA VAL A 554 -10.22 -21.73 31.22
C VAL A 554 -9.83 -21.46 29.78
N THR A 555 -10.79 -21.49 28.89
CA THR A 555 -10.57 -21.30 27.45
C THR A 555 -11.48 -20.23 26.88
N LEU A 556 -11.10 -19.66 25.75
CA LEU A 556 -11.92 -18.76 24.96
C LEU A 556 -12.47 -19.50 23.74
N VAL A 557 -13.76 -19.35 23.51
CA VAL A 557 -14.46 -19.81 22.31
C VAL A 557 -15.04 -18.59 21.61
N VAL A 558 -14.89 -18.56 20.30
CA VAL A 558 -15.56 -17.62 19.42
C VAL A 558 -16.82 -18.34 18.91
N ASP A 559 -17.97 -17.68 18.92
CA ASP A 559 -19.12 -18.11 18.11
C ASP A 559 -18.95 -17.45 16.76
N SER A 560 -18.43 -18.17 15.77
CA SER A 560 -18.06 -17.71 14.43
C SER A 560 -19.28 -17.53 13.53
N ASP A 561 -20.32 -18.35 13.70
CA ASP A 561 -21.54 -18.31 12.87
C ASP A 561 -22.65 -17.43 13.46
N GLY A 562 -22.54 -17.05 14.73
CA GLY A 562 -23.53 -16.21 15.43
C GLY A 562 -24.86 -16.93 15.68
N ASP A 563 -24.88 -18.26 15.61
CA ASP A 563 -26.05 -19.09 15.83
C ASP A 563 -26.21 -19.50 17.32
N GLY A 564 -25.27 -19.09 18.18
CA GLY A 564 -25.22 -19.42 19.59
C GLY A 564 -24.76 -20.86 19.87
N ASN A 565 -24.31 -21.60 18.86
CA ASN A 565 -23.88 -22.99 18.98
C ASN A 565 -22.40 -23.09 19.37
N LEU A 566 -22.13 -23.14 20.68
CA LEU A 566 -20.78 -23.15 21.27
C LEU A 566 -20.03 -24.51 21.18
N THR A 567 -20.27 -25.24 20.10
CA THR A 567 -19.58 -26.49 19.75
C THR A 567 -18.31 -26.24 18.93
N GLU A 568 -18.02 -24.99 18.61
CA GLU A 568 -16.82 -24.59 17.88
C GLU A 568 -15.52 -24.95 18.60
N PRO A 569 -14.41 -25.14 17.84
CA PRO A 569 -13.09 -25.34 18.39
C PRO A 569 -12.66 -24.20 19.33
N VAL A 570 -11.88 -24.55 20.34
CA VAL A 570 -11.26 -23.56 21.24
C VAL A 570 -10.25 -22.71 20.47
N VAL A 571 -10.35 -21.39 20.62
CA VAL A 571 -9.43 -20.42 19.99
C VAL A 571 -8.21 -20.19 20.89
N LEU A 572 -8.42 -20.09 22.20
CA LEU A 572 -7.35 -19.86 23.17
C LEU A 572 -7.53 -20.70 24.44
N ASN A 573 -6.42 -21.26 24.94
CA ASN A 573 -6.33 -21.71 26.32
C ASN A 573 -5.75 -20.58 27.17
N LEU A 574 -6.59 -19.98 28.01
CA LEU A 574 -6.23 -18.83 28.83
C LEU A 574 -5.55 -19.26 30.13
N LEU A 575 -5.92 -20.43 30.66
CA LEU A 575 -5.41 -20.91 31.94
C LEU A 575 -5.39 -22.45 31.98
N PRO A 576 -4.20 -23.09 31.93
CA PRO A 576 -4.05 -24.54 32.01
C PRO A 576 -4.21 -25.10 33.45
N PRO A 577 -4.25 -26.43 33.65
CA PRO A 577 -4.62 -27.06 34.93
C PRO A 577 -3.86 -26.57 36.16
N ASP A 578 -2.53 -26.49 36.09
CA ASP A 578 -1.67 -26.22 37.24
C ASP A 578 -1.31 -24.74 37.41
N VAL A 579 -1.92 -23.86 36.63
CA VAL A 579 -1.66 -22.41 36.65
C VAL A 579 -2.81 -21.70 37.37
N ILE A 580 -2.51 -20.85 38.35
CA ILE A 580 -3.50 -20.11 39.14
C ILE A 580 -3.81 -18.74 38.52
N ALA A 581 -2.83 -18.17 37.82
CA ALA A 581 -2.90 -16.87 37.17
C ALA A 581 -2.10 -16.89 35.87
N ALA A 582 -2.64 -16.30 34.80
CA ALA A 582 -1.98 -16.18 33.52
C ALA A 582 -2.23 -14.80 32.91
N THR A 583 -1.23 -14.31 32.18
CA THR A 583 -1.35 -13.13 31.31
C THR A 583 -0.85 -13.49 29.93
N GLY A 584 -1.43 -12.92 28.88
CA GLY A 584 -1.03 -13.20 27.52
C GLY A 584 -1.64 -12.26 26.50
N SER A 585 -1.18 -12.38 25.27
CA SER A 585 -1.64 -11.61 24.12
C SER A 585 -1.83 -12.54 22.92
N HIS A 586 -2.85 -12.29 22.11
CA HIS A 586 -3.12 -13.04 20.89
C HIS A 586 -3.42 -12.10 19.73
N PHE A 587 -2.82 -12.36 18.57
CA PHE A 587 -3.16 -11.62 17.35
C PHE A 587 -4.39 -12.24 16.70
N MET A 588 -5.47 -11.46 16.61
CA MET A 588 -6.78 -11.97 16.19
C MET A 588 -6.82 -12.29 14.70
N SER A 589 -7.53 -13.37 14.34
CA SER A 589 -7.98 -13.59 12.96
C SER A 589 -9.09 -12.60 12.59
N ALA A 590 -9.49 -12.58 11.32
CA ALA A 590 -10.60 -11.73 10.87
C ALA A 590 -11.91 -12.13 11.57
N GLU A 591 -12.19 -13.43 11.67
CA GLU A 591 -13.38 -13.99 12.31
C GLU A 591 -13.40 -13.68 13.81
N PHE A 592 -12.25 -13.81 14.48
CA PHE A 592 -12.15 -13.46 15.90
C PHE A 592 -12.43 -11.95 16.09
N ARG A 593 -11.84 -11.07 15.26
CA ARG A 593 -12.12 -9.63 15.36
C ARG A 593 -13.61 -9.31 15.18
N GLU A 594 -14.25 -9.89 14.17
CA GLU A 594 -15.67 -9.71 13.92
C GLU A 594 -16.52 -10.19 15.11
N ALA A 595 -16.15 -11.31 15.73
CA ALA A 595 -16.83 -11.81 16.91
C ALA A 595 -16.66 -10.89 18.13
N VAL A 596 -15.51 -10.22 18.29
CA VAL A 596 -15.33 -9.19 19.34
C VAL A 596 -16.33 -8.05 19.12
N GLU A 597 -16.36 -7.51 17.90
CA GLU A 597 -17.21 -6.36 17.54
C GLU A 597 -18.71 -6.66 17.69
N GLN A 598 -19.09 -7.93 17.54
CA GLN A 598 -20.48 -8.39 17.63
C GLN A 598 -20.85 -8.98 19.00
N GLY A 599 -19.96 -8.96 19.99
CA GLY A 599 -20.23 -9.49 21.33
C GLY A 599 -20.47 -11.01 21.33
N ARG A 600 -19.67 -11.76 20.56
CA ARG A 600 -19.79 -13.22 20.34
C ARG A 600 -18.61 -14.01 20.95
N LEU A 601 -18.00 -13.47 22.00
CA LEU A 601 -16.90 -14.12 22.70
C LEU A 601 -17.38 -14.79 23.98
N TYR A 602 -16.92 -16.01 24.20
CA TYR A 602 -17.38 -16.83 25.32
C TYR A 602 -16.20 -17.40 26.11
N LEU A 603 -16.23 -17.18 27.43
CA LEU A 603 -15.37 -17.89 28.36
C LEU A 603 -15.95 -19.28 28.63
N LYS A 604 -15.13 -20.32 28.50
CA LYS A 604 -15.52 -21.70 28.79
C LYS A 604 -14.62 -22.26 29.90
N VAL A 605 -15.25 -22.61 31.02
CA VAL A 605 -14.58 -23.04 32.25
C VAL A 605 -14.81 -24.52 32.47
N PHE A 606 -13.75 -25.25 32.79
CA PHE A 606 -13.75 -26.68 33.06
C PHE A 606 -13.32 -26.94 34.51
N GLY A 607 -13.96 -27.88 35.19
CA GLY A 607 -13.62 -28.24 36.57
C GLY A 607 -14.50 -29.34 37.12
N ASP A 608 -14.15 -29.85 38.30
CA ASP A 608 -14.71 -31.09 38.89
C ASP A 608 -16.23 -31.04 39.12
N SER A 609 -16.81 -29.84 39.26
CA SER A 609 -18.24 -29.61 39.52
C SER A 609 -19.00 -29.06 38.31
N LEU A 610 -18.36 -29.02 37.13
CA LEU A 610 -18.94 -28.50 35.89
C LEU A 610 -19.26 -29.63 34.89
N PRO A 611 -20.14 -29.40 33.89
CA PRO A 611 -20.35 -30.36 32.81
C PRO A 611 -19.04 -30.71 32.11
N SER A 612 -18.95 -31.91 31.52
CA SER A 612 -17.79 -32.32 30.73
C SER A 612 -17.54 -31.41 29.51
N ALA A 613 -18.62 -30.83 28.97
CA ALA A 613 -18.57 -29.81 27.93
C ALA A 613 -18.11 -28.44 28.44
N GLY A 614 -17.84 -28.27 29.74
CA GLY A 614 -17.54 -26.99 30.39
C GLY A 614 -18.79 -26.17 30.67
N ALA A 615 -18.64 -25.11 31.48
CA ALA A 615 -19.65 -24.07 31.67
C ALA A 615 -19.22 -22.82 30.92
N VAL A 616 -20.19 -22.16 30.28
CA VAL A 616 -19.92 -21.00 29.41
C VAL A 616 -20.51 -19.73 30.01
N GLN A 617 -19.82 -18.61 29.79
CA GLN A 617 -20.27 -17.24 30.07
C GLN A 617 -19.84 -16.32 28.91
N LEU A 618 -20.77 -15.49 28.43
CA LEU A 618 -20.49 -14.47 27.42
C LEU A 618 -19.62 -13.35 28.00
N LEU A 619 -18.72 -12.80 27.19
CA LEU A 619 -18.01 -11.56 27.49
C LEU A 619 -18.92 -10.40 27.07
N GLU A 620 -19.56 -9.75 28.04
CA GLU A 620 -20.43 -8.58 27.85
C GLU A 620 -19.69 -7.26 28.02
#